data_AF-A0A5R8Z077-F1
#
_entry.id   AF-A0A5R8Z077-F1
#
_cell.length_a   1.000
_cell.length_b   1.000
_cell.length_c   1.000
_cell.angle_alpha   90.00
_cell.angle_beta   90.00
_cell.angle_gamma   90.00
#
_symmetry.space_group_name_H-M   'P 1'
#
loop_
_entity.id
_entity.type
_entity.pdbx_description
1 polymer ?
#
loop_
_entity_poly.entity_id
_entity_poly.type
_entity_poly.pdbx_seq_one_letter_code
_entity_poly.pdbx_strand_id
1 'polypeptide(L)'
;MKLNRLIAGTLSMVAAASLGFAGAAVTSLTTATPAAAASVADGQITRSEVLARAQNWVDRGVKYNQSRSASSLYTDVDGGHKYGPDCSGLVSMAWHITANSGKGGNSTYDFASWSGKEYLGSLHDLKPGDAILKSSHIELFARWKDSADHTKGAWTYSLNGTGSPDGNGWEQDWAKGPTANSHGQVGDESWSSMQNFRPIRYKNIVDDTQSPPPAPQYQTLGDFDGDGRKDIAGVAGGDLWIHRNTSTPGDFSTAGVFVSSGWRTVSKFMAGDFDGDGKDDIIGFNGGDELLIWRSTSTATAFSFAPYKSLGTGWGVFTQLLPLADYDGDGKKDIAGVAGSDLWIHRNTSTPGNFSTAGVFVSTGWRTVSKFMAGDFDGDGKDDIIGFNGGDELLIWRSTSTATAFGFAPYKSLGTGWGVFTQLLPLADYDGDGKKDIAGVAGSDLWIHRNTSSPGDFSTAGVFVSTGWRTVSKFLGADFDKDGKSDIIGFNGGDELMVWRSTSTATAFGFAPYKSLGTGWGIFGNKLLTSAPTD
;
A
#
# COMPACT_ATOMS: atom_id res chain seq x y z
N MET A 1 64.54 -27.43 40.28
CA MET A 1 65.69 -26.55 39.99
C MET A 1 65.51 -26.01 38.58
N LYS A 2 65.34 -24.67 38.50
CA LYS A 2 65.45 -23.78 37.33
C LYS A 2 64.31 -23.72 36.27
N LEU A 3 63.37 -22.84 36.61
CA LEU A 3 62.77 -21.81 35.75
C LEU A 3 63.80 -21.01 34.92
N ASN A 4 63.39 -20.57 33.73
CA ASN A 4 63.65 -19.27 33.04
C ASN A 4 63.28 -19.46 31.55
N ARG A 5 62.70 -18.54 30.77
CA ARG A 5 62.30 -17.13 30.85
C ARG A 5 61.51 -16.87 29.54
N LEU A 6 60.50 -16.01 29.53
CA LEU A 6 60.61 -14.70 28.88
C LEU A 6 59.39 -13.81 29.18
N ILE A 7 59.70 -12.53 29.26
CA ILE A 7 58.94 -11.37 29.71
C ILE A 7 58.46 -10.62 28.47
N ALA A 8 57.26 -10.03 28.50
CA ALA A 8 57.00 -8.70 27.92
C ALA A 8 55.63 -8.12 28.33
N GLY A 9 55.67 -7.07 29.17
CA GLY A 9 55.06 -5.80 28.81
C GLY A 9 53.61 -5.52 29.23
N THR A 10 53.41 -5.18 30.51
CA THR A 10 52.34 -4.26 30.92
C THR A 10 52.69 -2.82 30.48
N LEU A 11 51.76 -2.14 29.81
CA LEU A 11 51.74 -0.68 29.74
C LEU A 11 50.32 -0.19 30.06
N SER A 12 50.16 0.32 31.29
CA SER A 12 49.00 1.14 31.68
C SER A 12 49.15 2.51 31.05
N MET A 13 48.11 3.00 30.36
CA MET A 13 47.97 4.44 30.05
C MET A 13 46.55 4.91 30.38
N VAL A 14 46.49 5.64 31.48
CA VAL A 14 45.83 6.93 31.70
C VAL A 14 44.55 7.20 30.88
N ALA A 15 43.42 7.22 31.61
CA ALA A 15 42.21 7.90 31.21
C ALA A 15 42.49 9.41 31.07
N ALA A 16 42.33 9.93 29.84
CA ALA A 16 42.21 11.36 29.58
C ALA A 16 40.82 11.61 28.98
N ALA A 17 39.95 12.16 29.83
CA ALA A 17 38.70 12.76 29.40
C ALA A 17 39.00 13.89 28.41
N SER A 18 38.47 13.78 27.19
CA SER A 18 38.35 14.92 26.29
C SER A 18 36.87 15.11 25.96
N LEU A 19 36.33 16.19 26.52
CA LEU A 19 35.06 16.81 26.15
C LEU A 19 35.18 17.29 24.69
N GLY A 20 34.75 16.47 23.74
CA GLY A 20 34.49 16.88 22.37
C GLY A 20 33.07 17.40 22.27
N PHE A 21 32.91 18.71 22.12
CA PHE A 21 31.63 19.35 21.79
C PHE A 21 30.96 18.62 20.63
N ALA A 22 29.75 18.12 20.86
CA ALA A 22 28.84 17.69 19.81
C ALA A 22 28.56 18.91 18.92
N GLY A 23 29.25 19.00 17.78
CA GLY A 23 28.80 19.83 16.69
C GLY A 23 27.46 19.28 16.24
N ALA A 24 26.38 19.96 16.59
CA ALA A 24 25.08 19.71 16.02
C ALA A 24 25.23 19.83 14.49
N ALA A 25 25.25 18.68 13.81
CA ALA A 25 24.98 18.66 12.39
C ALA A 25 23.53 19.12 12.27
N VAL A 26 23.35 20.40 11.96
CA VAL A 26 22.10 20.94 11.48
C VAL A 26 21.83 20.19 10.19
N THR A 27 21.09 19.09 10.27
CA THR A 27 20.47 18.47 9.10
C THR A 27 19.53 19.53 8.57
N SER A 28 19.99 20.24 7.54
CA SER A 28 19.11 21.04 6.70
C SER A 28 18.03 20.08 6.21
N LEU A 29 16.82 20.25 6.75
CA LEU A 29 15.58 19.75 6.17
C LEU A 29 15.56 20.28 4.75
N THR A 30 16.06 19.48 3.81
CA THR A 30 15.79 19.70 2.41
C THR A 30 14.34 19.29 2.25
N THR A 31 13.44 20.29 2.33
CA THR A 31 12.06 20.15 1.93
C THR A 31 12.07 19.55 0.54
N ALA A 32 11.52 18.34 0.39
CA ALA A 32 11.35 17.71 -0.90
C ALA A 32 10.75 18.74 -1.86
N THR A 33 11.43 18.98 -2.98
CA THR A 33 10.93 19.90 -3.99
C THR A 33 9.63 19.30 -4.53
N PRO A 34 8.50 20.03 -4.53
CA PRO A 34 7.23 19.48 -4.98
C PRO A 34 7.36 18.96 -6.42
N ALA A 35 6.74 17.80 -6.69
CA ALA A 35 6.62 17.30 -8.05
C ALA A 35 5.96 18.36 -8.95
N ALA A 36 6.43 18.48 -10.19
CA ALA A 36 5.88 19.41 -11.18
C ALA A 36 4.36 19.19 -11.38
N ALA A 37 3.62 20.26 -11.69
CA ALA A 37 2.19 20.20 -11.96
C ALA A 37 1.88 19.18 -13.09
N ALA A 38 0.93 18.28 -12.85
CA ALA A 38 0.53 17.26 -13.81
C ALA A 38 -0.42 17.83 -14.88
N SER A 39 -1.22 18.83 -14.52
CA SER A 39 -2.08 19.60 -15.42
C SER A 39 -1.31 20.70 -16.15
N VAL A 40 -1.78 21.04 -17.35
CA VAL A 40 -1.43 22.28 -18.04
C VAL A 40 -2.31 23.41 -17.49
N ALA A 41 -1.77 24.61 -17.33
CA ALA A 41 -2.51 25.76 -16.83
C ALA A 41 -3.76 26.06 -17.69
N ASP A 42 -4.88 26.37 -17.04
CA ASP A 42 -6.24 26.46 -17.62
C ASP A 42 -6.75 25.18 -18.33
N GLY A 43 -6.01 24.07 -18.29
CA GLY A 43 -6.39 22.77 -18.84
C GLY A 43 -7.36 22.00 -17.93
N GLN A 44 -7.65 20.75 -18.31
CA GLN A 44 -8.32 19.81 -17.42
C GLN A 44 -7.42 19.52 -16.21
N ILE A 45 -8.02 19.51 -15.02
CA ILE A 45 -7.34 19.24 -13.76
C ILE A 45 -8.16 18.26 -12.95
N THR A 46 -7.51 17.25 -12.36
CA THR A 46 -8.22 16.27 -11.54
C THR A 46 -8.52 16.84 -10.15
N ARG A 47 -9.54 16.29 -9.48
CA ARG A 47 -9.84 16.69 -8.08
C ARG A 47 -8.65 16.44 -7.16
N SER A 48 -7.99 15.30 -7.30
CA SER A 48 -6.79 14.96 -6.54
C SER A 48 -5.67 16.00 -6.71
N GLU A 49 -5.41 16.46 -7.93
CA GLU A 49 -4.40 17.49 -8.19
C GLU A 49 -4.80 18.83 -7.58
N VAL A 50 -6.08 19.23 -7.67
CA VAL A 50 -6.58 20.46 -7.03
C VAL A 50 -6.29 20.47 -5.52
N LEU A 51 -6.57 19.37 -4.82
CA LEU A 51 -6.31 19.27 -3.38
C LEU A 51 -4.81 19.25 -3.07
N ALA A 52 -4.00 18.53 -3.87
CA ALA A 52 -2.55 18.48 -3.70
C ALA A 52 -1.90 19.85 -3.85
N ARG A 53 -2.36 20.64 -4.83
CA ARG A 53 -1.93 22.03 -5.03
C ARG A 53 -2.29 22.91 -3.84
N ALA A 54 -3.52 22.78 -3.31
CA ALA A 54 -3.91 23.50 -2.10
C ALA A 54 -3.09 23.09 -0.86
N GLN A 55 -2.84 21.79 -0.69
CA GLN A 55 -2.01 21.24 0.38
C GLN A 55 -0.57 21.76 0.31
N ASN A 56 -0.01 21.92 -0.89
CA ASN A 56 1.32 22.48 -1.06
C ASN A 56 1.47 23.87 -0.41
N TRP A 57 0.44 24.72 -0.46
CA TRP A 57 0.47 26.02 0.20
C TRP A 57 0.42 25.92 1.72
N VAL A 58 -0.33 24.96 2.25
CA VAL A 58 -0.37 24.64 3.68
C VAL A 58 1.01 24.19 4.15
N ASP A 59 1.65 23.26 3.43
CA ASP A 59 2.95 22.68 3.78
C ASP A 59 4.08 23.71 3.70
N ARG A 60 4.00 24.63 2.73
CA ARG A 60 4.95 25.75 2.58
C ARG A 60 4.74 26.86 3.61
N GLY A 61 3.66 26.80 4.41
CA GLY A 61 3.30 27.86 5.33
C GLY A 61 3.12 29.20 4.61
N VAL A 62 2.35 29.22 3.51
CA VAL A 62 2.03 30.47 2.80
C VAL A 62 1.26 31.39 3.76
N LYS A 63 1.79 32.59 3.98
CA LYS A 63 1.26 33.57 4.95
C LYS A 63 0.32 34.55 4.25
N TYR A 64 -0.76 34.97 4.89
CA TYR A 64 -1.77 35.84 4.28
C TYR A 64 -1.23 37.25 3.96
N ASN A 65 -1.49 37.73 2.74
CA ASN A 65 -1.29 39.13 2.34
C ASN A 65 -2.20 39.50 1.14
N GLN A 66 -3.11 40.45 1.37
CA GLN A 66 -4.11 40.88 0.38
C GLN A 66 -3.61 41.88 -0.68
N SER A 67 -2.35 42.34 -0.60
CA SER A 67 -1.87 43.45 -1.45
C SER A 67 -1.71 43.06 -2.92
N ARG A 68 -1.52 41.77 -3.23
CA ARG A 68 -1.28 41.22 -4.58
C ARG A 68 -0.24 41.99 -5.40
N SER A 69 0.69 42.67 -4.73
CA SER A 69 1.84 43.34 -5.34
C SER A 69 2.83 42.29 -5.86
N ALA A 70 3.63 42.64 -6.87
CA ALA A 70 4.61 41.71 -7.45
C ALA A 70 5.59 41.11 -6.42
N SER A 71 5.88 41.83 -5.34
CA SER A 71 6.73 41.40 -4.21
C SER A 71 6.01 40.51 -3.20
N SER A 72 4.68 40.44 -3.23
CA SER A 72 3.86 39.62 -2.33
C SER A 72 3.36 38.31 -2.95
N LEU A 73 3.46 38.16 -4.28
CA LEU A 73 2.98 36.95 -4.96
C LEU A 73 3.90 35.75 -4.71
N TYR A 74 3.29 34.58 -4.51
CA TYR A 74 4.00 33.32 -4.36
C TYR A 74 4.14 32.61 -5.71
N THR A 75 5.36 32.16 -6.02
CA THR A 75 5.60 31.26 -7.15
C THR A 75 4.98 29.91 -6.87
N ASP A 76 4.25 29.42 -7.86
CA ASP A 76 3.62 28.11 -7.85
C ASP A 76 4.62 26.97 -8.09
N VAL A 77 4.19 25.75 -7.83
CA VAL A 77 5.02 24.54 -8.02
C VAL A 77 5.38 24.27 -9.48
N ASP A 78 4.64 24.85 -10.43
CA ASP A 78 4.97 24.80 -11.84
C ASP A 78 6.19 25.67 -12.23
N GLY A 79 6.64 26.55 -11.31
CA GLY A 79 7.76 27.48 -11.52
C GLY A 79 7.49 28.63 -12.50
N GLY A 80 6.33 28.65 -13.17
CA GLY A 80 5.98 29.60 -14.22
C GLY A 80 4.93 30.63 -13.79
N HIS A 81 4.06 30.30 -12.83
CA HIS A 81 2.96 31.16 -12.41
C HIS A 81 3.13 31.68 -10.98
N LYS A 82 2.48 32.81 -10.71
CA LYS A 82 2.46 33.43 -9.38
C LYS A 82 1.05 33.78 -8.97
N TYR A 83 0.73 33.58 -7.70
CA TYR A 83 -0.61 33.79 -7.16
C TYR A 83 -0.58 34.65 -5.88
N GLY A 84 -1.66 35.38 -5.65
CA GLY A 84 -1.83 36.21 -4.46
C GLY A 84 -2.01 35.34 -3.21
N PRO A 85 -1.31 35.61 -2.09
CA PRO A 85 -1.48 34.83 -0.88
C PRO A 85 -2.72 35.29 -0.09
N ASP A 86 -3.89 35.16 -0.72
CA ASP A 86 -5.20 35.41 -0.11
C ASP A 86 -6.17 34.26 -0.45
N CYS A 87 -7.39 34.32 0.08
CA CYS A 87 -8.41 33.29 -0.09
C CYS A 87 -8.65 32.94 -1.57
N SER A 88 -8.78 33.94 -2.43
CA SER A 88 -9.04 33.76 -3.85
C SER A 88 -7.81 33.38 -4.68
N GLY A 89 -6.61 33.79 -4.25
CA GLY A 89 -5.38 33.36 -4.89
C GLY A 89 -5.03 31.90 -4.56
N LEU A 90 -5.36 31.43 -3.35
CA LEU A 90 -5.29 30.00 -3.00
C LEU A 90 -6.17 29.16 -3.93
N VAL A 91 -7.43 29.55 -4.14
CA VAL A 91 -8.36 28.82 -5.04
C VAL A 91 -7.92 28.94 -6.50
N SER A 92 -7.45 30.12 -6.93
CA SER A 92 -6.91 30.30 -8.29
C SER A 92 -5.71 29.39 -8.55
N MET A 93 -4.82 29.27 -7.58
CA MET A 93 -3.65 28.40 -7.63
C MET A 93 -4.06 26.93 -7.63
N ALA A 94 -4.96 26.53 -6.74
CA ALA A 94 -5.43 25.15 -6.63
C ALA A 94 -6.11 24.67 -7.92
N TRP A 95 -6.87 25.54 -8.59
CA TRP A 95 -7.49 25.28 -9.89
C TRP A 95 -6.58 25.51 -11.11
N HIS A 96 -5.32 25.88 -10.89
CA HIS A 96 -4.33 26.12 -11.94
C HIS A 96 -4.78 27.15 -13.00
N ILE A 97 -5.42 28.23 -12.54
CA ILE A 97 -6.02 29.26 -13.39
C ILE A 97 -4.99 30.33 -13.75
N THR A 98 -4.82 30.66 -15.03
CA THR A 98 -3.95 31.77 -15.45
C THR A 98 -4.70 33.09 -15.68
N ALA A 99 -6.05 33.06 -15.62
CA ALA A 99 -6.85 34.27 -15.65
C ALA A 99 -6.39 35.24 -14.56
N ASN A 100 -6.15 36.49 -14.95
CA ASN A 100 -5.60 37.53 -14.08
C ASN A 100 -4.23 37.17 -13.44
N SER A 101 -3.41 36.31 -14.08
CA SER A 101 -2.07 35.91 -13.60
C SER A 101 -1.14 37.10 -13.30
N GLY A 102 -1.21 38.18 -14.08
CA GLY A 102 -0.48 39.43 -13.80
C GLY A 102 -0.91 40.16 -12.50
N LYS A 103 -2.01 39.71 -11.87
CA LYS A 103 -2.54 40.20 -10.58
C LYS A 103 -2.60 39.08 -9.52
N GLY A 104 -1.94 37.95 -9.75
CA GLY A 104 -1.94 36.83 -8.82
C GLY A 104 -3.18 35.93 -8.88
N GLY A 105 -3.88 35.86 -10.02
CA GLY A 105 -5.07 35.03 -10.22
C GLY A 105 -6.38 35.80 -10.04
N ASN A 106 -7.52 35.11 -10.11
CA ASN A 106 -8.83 35.72 -9.89
C ASN A 106 -8.98 36.21 -8.44
N SER A 107 -9.63 37.36 -8.25
CA SER A 107 -10.12 37.80 -6.95
C SER A 107 -11.48 37.15 -6.63
N THR A 108 -11.96 37.28 -5.39
CA THR A 108 -13.32 36.90 -4.99
C THR A 108 -14.39 37.57 -5.86
N TYR A 109 -14.16 38.83 -6.25
CA TYR A 109 -15.03 39.57 -7.18
C TYR A 109 -14.99 39.00 -8.59
N ASP A 110 -13.80 38.70 -9.11
CA ASP A 110 -13.66 38.09 -10.44
C ASP A 110 -14.40 36.75 -10.47
N PHE A 111 -14.22 35.91 -9.44
CA PHE A 111 -14.91 34.63 -9.34
C PHE A 111 -16.42 34.74 -9.42
N ALA A 112 -17.04 35.81 -8.90
CA ALA A 112 -18.50 35.99 -8.96
C ALA A 112 -19.01 36.00 -10.42
N SER A 113 -18.34 36.73 -11.31
CA SER A 113 -18.70 36.87 -12.73
C SER A 113 -17.92 35.97 -13.69
N TRP A 114 -16.90 35.26 -13.22
CA TRP A 114 -16.01 34.48 -14.08
C TRP A 114 -16.72 33.28 -14.72
N SER A 115 -16.62 33.18 -16.05
CA SER A 115 -17.30 32.17 -16.85
C SER A 115 -16.67 30.77 -16.79
N GLY A 116 -15.45 30.65 -16.27
CA GLY A 116 -14.73 29.38 -16.10
C GLY A 116 -15.29 28.50 -14.99
N LYS A 117 -16.21 29.02 -14.16
CA LYS A 117 -16.90 28.26 -13.12
C LYS A 117 -18.39 28.06 -13.43
N GLU A 118 -19.00 27.13 -12.72
CA GLU A 118 -20.45 26.96 -12.64
C GLU A 118 -20.91 27.05 -11.18
N TYR A 119 -22.15 27.46 -10.94
CA TYR A 119 -22.78 27.36 -9.63
C TYR A 119 -23.43 25.99 -9.49
N LEU A 120 -23.24 25.33 -8.34
CA LEU A 120 -23.92 24.08 -8.03
C LEU A 120 -25.33 24.35 -7.49
N GLY A 121 -26.23 23.38 -7.64
CA GLY A 121 -27.63 23.50 -7.22
C GLY A 121 -27.79 23.53 -5.70
N SER A 122 -26.92 22.82 -4.99
CA SER A 122 -26.96 22.66 -3.54
C SER A 122 -25.56 22.61 -2.94
N LEU A 123 -25.41 23.03 -1.67
CA LEU A 123 -24.18 22.80 -0.89
C LEU A 123 -23.90 21.30 -0.76
N HIS A 124 -24.95 20.46 -0.76
CA HIS A 124 -24.78 19.00 -0.70
C HIS A 124 -24.11 18.42 -1.97
N ASP A 125 -24.06 19.17 -3.07
CA ASP A 125 -23.46 18.71 -4.34
C ASP A 125 -21.94 18.93 -4.40
N LEU A 126 -21.37 19.54 -3.35
CA LEU A 126 -19.93 19.77 -3.24
C LEU A 126 -19.19 18.44 -3.28
N LYS A 127 -18.19 18.40 -4.15
CA LYS A 127 -17.19 17.34 -4.26
C LYS A 127 -15.81 17.94 -3.95
N PRO A 128 -14.83 17.14 -3.50
CA PRO A 128 -13.48 17.62 -3.23
C PRO A 128 -12.90 18.43 -4.40
N GLY A 129 -12.30 19.59 -4.09
CA GLY A 129 -11.77 20.51 -5.10
C GLY A 129 -12.80 21.48 -5.67
N ASP A 130 -14.07 21.41 -5.28
CA ASP A 130 -15.02 22.51 -5.49
C ASP A 130 -14.72 23.67 -4.52
N ALA A 131 -15.44 24.79 -4.62
CA ALA A 131 -15.28 25.92 -3.71
C ALA A 131 -16.62 26.47 -3.22
N ILE A 132 -16.61 27.14 -2.07
CA ILE A 132 -17.73 27.90 -1.54
C ILE A 132 -17.42 29.39 -1.64
N LEU A 133 -18.31 30.17 -2.27
CA LEU A 133 -18.08 31.58 -2.61
C LEU A 133 -19.15 32.50 -2.00
N LYS A 134 -18.72 33.59 -1.38
CA LYS A 134 -19.54 34.77 -1.05
C LYS A 134 -18.85 36.05 -1.52
N SER A 135 -19.52 37.20 -1.41
CA SER A 135 -19.05 38.47 -2.00
C SER A 135 -17.64 38.90 -1.57
N SER A 136 -17.20 38.50 -0.37
CA SER A 136 -15.91 38.89 0.19
C SER A 136 -14.95 37.74 0.46
N HIS A 137 -15.36 36.49 0.22
CA HIS A 137 -14.59 35.32 0.67
C HIS A 137 -14.84 34.09 -0.19
N ILE A 138 -13.82 33.25 -0.31
CA ILE A 138 -13.90 31.97 -1.00
C ILE A 138 -13.04 30.94 -0.26
N GLU A 139 -13.54 29.72 -0.13
CA GLU A 139 -12.77 28.60 0.41
C GLU A 139 -12.85 27.39 -0.52
N LEU A 140 -11.77 26.61 -0.58
CA LEU A 140 -11.75 25.36 -1.35
C LEU A 140 -12.28 24.23 -0.47
N PHE A 141 -13.28 23.52 -0.95
CA PHE A 141 -13.87 22.39 -0.25
C PHE A 141 -12.95 21.17 -0.34
N ALA A 142 -12.50 20.65 0.82
CA ALA A 142 -11.68 19.45 0.87
C ALA A 142 -12.56 18.20 0.98
N ARG A 143 -13.40 18.12 2.03
CA ARG A 143 -14.32 17.00 2.27
C ARG A 143 -15.33 17.33 3.37
N TRP A 144 -16.42 16.58 3.42
CA TRP A 144 -17.34 16.62 4.56
C TRP A 144 -16.67 16.08 5.82
N LYS A 145 -17.04 16.64 6.98
CA LYS A 145 -16.65 16.08 8.28
C LYS A 145 -17.29 14.72 8.52
N ASP A 146 -18.52 14.57 8.03
CA ASP A 146 -19.28 13.33 7.97
C ASP A 146 -19.96 13.26 6.60
N SER A 147 -19.65 12.23 5.81
CA SER A 147 -20.18 12.07 4.45
C SER A 147 -21.64 11.62 4.41
N ALA A 148 -22.19 11.09 5.51
CA ALA A 148 -23.58 10.72 5.63
C ALA A 148 -24.43 11.86 6.22
N ASP A 149 -23.82 12.74 7.02
CA ASP A 149 -24.47 13.90 7.63
C ASP A 149 -23.70 15.21 7.38
N HIS A 150 -24.02 15.88 6.26
CA HIS A 150 -23.38 17.14 5.89
C HIS A 150 -23.63 18.27 6.90
N THR A 151 -24.60 18.14 7.81
CA THR A 151 -24.86 19.16 8.85
C THR A 151 -23.72 19.29 9.86
N LYS A 152 -22.79 18.33 9.87
CA LYS A 152 -21.54 18.40 10.64
C LYS A 152 -20.55 19.44 10.09
N GLY A 153 -20.77 19.94 8.88
CA GLY A 153 -19.88 20.90 8.22
C GLY A 153 -18.79 20.21 7.40
N ALA A 154 -17.79 20.99 6.99
CA ALA A 154 -16.74 20.54 6.09
C ALA A 154 -15.35 20.93 6.59
N TRP A 155 -14.37 20.15 6.15
CA TRP A 155 -12.98 20.58 6.16
C TRP A 155 -12.67 21.31 4.86
N THR A 156 -11.91 22.40 4.95
CA THR A 156 -11.61 23.30 3.83
C THR A 156 -10.11 23.57 3.71
N TYR A 157 -9.70 24.06 2.54
CA TYR A 157 -8.47 24.84 2.43
C TYR A 157 -8.82 26.32 2.45
N SER A 158 -8.18 27.05 3.36
CA SER A 158 -8.55 28.43 3.66
C SER A 158 -7.34 29.32 3.97
N LEU A 159 -7.46 30.59 3.64
CA LEU A 159 -6.44 31.61 3.81
C LEU A 159 -7.17 32.96 3.94
N ASN A 160 -7.56 33.31 5.15
CA ASN A 160 -8.69 34.22 5.41
C ASN A 160 -8.22 35.58 5.94
N GLY A 161 -7.01 35.61 6.53
CA GLY A 161 -6.49 36.76 7.24
C GLY A 161 -7.02 36.82 8.68
N THR A 162 -6.36 37.64 9.49
CA THR A 162 -6.76 38.01 10.85
C THR A 162 -7.34 39.44 10.92
N GLY A 163 -7.28 40.21 9.84
CA GLY A 163 -7.66 41.63 9.78
C GLY A 163 -6.64 42.57 10.43
N SER A 164 -5.44 42.08 10.75
CA SER A 164 -4.38 42.86 11.43
C SER A 164 -3.04 42.75 10.71
N PRO A 165 -2.84 43.47 9.59
CA PRO A 165 -1.61 43.42 8.81
C PRO A 165 -0.46 44.19 9.44
N ASP A 166 0.77 43.72 9.20
CA ASP A 166 1.99 44.48 9.47
C ASP A 166 2.21 45.62 8.45
N GLY A 167 3.30 46.37 8.61
CA GLY A 167 3.64 47.50 7.72
C GLY A 167 3.87 47.12 6.25
N ASN A 168 3.98 45.83 5.94
CA ASN A 168 4.14 45.29 4.59
C ASN A 168 2.90 44.49 4.12
N GLY A 169 1.80 44.54 4.88
CA GLY A 169 0.53 43.90 4.53
C GLY A 169 0.41 42.42 4.92
N TRP A 170 1.36 41.85 5.67
CA TRP A 170 1.30 40.44 6.09
C TRP A 170 0.52 40.28 7.39
N GLU A 171 -0.35 39.29 7.43
CA GLU A 171 -1.16 38.97 8.60
C GLU A 171 -0.70 37.66 9.24
N GLN A 172 -0.89 37.50 10.56
CA GLN A 172 -0.54 36.27 11.28
C GLN A 172 -1.58 35.16 11.04
N ASP A 173 -1.90 34.90 9.77
CA ASP A 173 -2.71 33.79 9.28
C ASP A 173 -1.92 33.04 8.21
N TRP A 174 -1.93 31.72 8.25
CA TRP A 174 -1.24 30.87 7.29
C TRP A 174 -2.26 29.99 6.57
N ALA A 175 -1.89 29.49 5.40
CA ALA A 175 -2.72 28.56 4.65
C ALA A 175 -3.08 27.36 5.54
N LYS A 176 -4.36 27.06 5.58
CA LYS A 176 -4.97 26.01 6.39
C LYS A 176 -5.50 24.92 5.48
N GLY A 177 -5.47 23.68 5.96
CA GLY A 177 -6.05 22.52 5.29
C GLY A 177 -6.91 21.69 6.24
N PRO A 178 -7.38 20.52 5.79
CA PRO A 178 -8.22 19.62 6.60
C PRO A 178 -7.50 19.01 7.82
N THR A 179 -6.18 19.17 7.89
CA THR A 179 -5.33 18.86 9.04
C THR A 179 -4.61 20.12 9.51
N ALA A 180 -4.19 20.15 10.77
CA ALA A 180 -3.49 21.29 11.33
C ALA A 180 -2.20 21.59 10.56
N ASN A 181 -1.98 22.86 10.20
CA ASN A 181 -0.73 23.32 9.62
C ASN A 181 0.37 23.39 10.70
N SER A 182 1.59 23.80 10.31
CA SER A 182 2.73 23.95 11.22
C SER A 182 2.55 24.99 12.34
N HIS A 183 1.46 25.76 12.30
CA HIS A 183 1.08 26.77 13.29
C HIS A 183 -0.17 26.34 14.10
N GLY A 184 -0.60 25.08 13.99
CA GLY A 184 -1.74 24.52 14.71
C GLY A 184 -3.11 24.97 14.19
N GLN A 185 -3.17 25.61 13.02
CA GLN A 185 -4.40 26.13 12.43
C GLN A 185 -5.02 25.10 11.47
N VAL A 186 -6.35 24.97 11.51
CA VAL A 186 -7.11 24.01 10.68
C VAL A 186 -8.13 24.77 9.84
N GLY A 187 -8.37 24.31 8.62
CA GLY A 187 -9.41 24.80 7.72
C GLY A 187 -10.71 24.07 8.02
N ASP A 188 -11.61 24.76 8.70
CA ASP A 188 -12.86 24.21 9.23
C ASP A 188 -14.01 25.17 8.91
N GLU A 189 -15.08 24.63 8.32
CA GLU A 189 -16.33 25.34 8.14
C GLU A 189 -17.51 24.60 8.78
N SER A 190 -18.27 25.33 9.61
CA SER A 190 -19.52 24.83 10.16
C SER A 190 -20.64 24.85 9.12
N TRP A 191 -21.61 23.94 9.23
CA TRP A 191 -22.77 23.95 8.35
C TRP A 191 -23.52 25.30 8.35
N SER A 192 -23.62 25.95 9.51
CA SER A 192 -24.23 27.28 9.64
C SER A 192 -23.48 28.37 8.88
N SER A 193 -22.15 28.29 8.83
CA SER A 193 -21.32 29.20 8.06
C SER A 193 -21.47 28.96 6.57
N MET A 194 -21.38 27.70 6.14
CA MET A 194 -21.48 27.29 4.73
C MET A 194 -22.78 27.72 4.06
N GLN A 195 -23.89 27.76 4.81
CA GLN A 195 -25.19 28.26 4.31
C GLN A 195 -25.18 29.71 3.81
N ASN A 196 -24.17 30.50 4.19
CA ASN A 196 -23.98 31.88 3.71
C ASN A 196 -23.17 31.96 2.40
N PHE A 197 -22.71 30.83 1.88
CA PHE A 197 -21.94 30.74 0.65
C PHE A 197 -22.75 30.09 -0.47
N ARG A 198 -22.34 30.34 -1.71
CA ARG A 198 -22.83 29.64 -2.89
C ARG A 198 -21.78 28.63 -3.35
N PRO A 199 -22.12 27.35 -3.52
CA PRO A 199 -21.20 26.35 -4.02
C PRO A 199 -20.90 26.60 -5.50
N ILE A 200 -19.63 26.50 -5.87
CA ILE A 200 -19.13 26.67 -7.23
C ILE A 200 -18.15 25.55 -7.60
N ARG A 201 -18.13 25.21 -8.89
CA ARG A 201 -17.21 24.23 -9.46
C ARG A 201 -16.46 24.83 -10.63
N TYR A 202 -15.17 24.57 -10.71
CA TYR A 202 -14.39 24.92 -11.90
C TYR A 202 -14.75 23.98 -13.06
N LYS A 203 -15.07 24.53 -14.24
CA LYS A 203 -15.57 23.74 -15.37
C LYS A 203 -14.55 22.77 -15.95
N ASN A 204 -13.26 23.02 -15.75
CA ASN A 204 -12.21 22.12 -16.20
C ASN A 204 -11.78 21.13 -15.11
N ILE A 205 -12.43 21.15 -13.93
CA ILE A 205 -12.26 20.05 -12.98
C ILE A 205 -12.87 18.81 -13.61
N VAL A 206 -12.07 17.77 -13.73
CA VAL A 206 -12.56 16.43 -14.04
C VAL A 206 -12.57 15.63 -12.75
N ASP A 207 -13.64 14.88 -12.52
CA ASP A 207 -13.56 13.76 -11.59
C ASP A 207 -12.36 12.91 -12.04
N ASP A 208 -11.60 12.35 -11.10
CA ASP A 208 -10.46 11.49 -11.43
C ASP A 208 -10.94 10.39 -12.39
N THR A 209 -10.73 10.57 -13.70
CA THR A 209 -11.13 9.56 -14.67
C THR A 209 -10.19 8.41 -14.42
N GLN A 210 -10.76 7.27 -14.05
CA GLN A 210 -10.12 5.97 -14.03
C GLN A 210 -9.76 5.58 -15.48
N SER A 211 -8.84 6.33 -16.11
CA SER A 211 -8.04 5.88 -17.24
C SER A 211 -6.71 5.47 -16.67
N PRO A 212 -6.29 4.21 -16.89
CA PRO A 212 -5.29 3.58 -16.07
C PRO A 212 -3.95 4.32 -16.20
N PRO A 213 -3.24 4.59 -15.09
CA PRO A 213 -1.80 4.75 -15.18
C PRO A 213 -1.19 3.49 -15.83
N PRO A 214 0.02 3.56 -16.42
CA PRO A 214 0.65 2.40 -17.02
C PRO A 214 0.74 1.24 -15.99
N ALA A 215 0.11 0.11 -16.33
CA ALA A 215 0.08 -1.20 -15.66
C ALA A 215 -0.55 -1.30 -14.23
N PRO A 216 -1.21 -2.43 -13.91
CA PRO A 216 -1.80 -2.70 -12.59
C PRO A 216 -0.73 -2.68 -11.49
N GLN A 217 -1.07 -2.10 -10.35
CA GLN A 217 -0.20 -1.93 -9.21
C GLN A 217 -0.58 -2.94 -8.11
N TYR A 218 0.30 -3.91 -7.91
CA TYR A 218 0.13 -5.16 -7.16
C TYR A 218 -0.59 -5.04 -5.81
N GLN A 219 -1.24 -6.12 -5.41
CA GLN A 219 -1.81 -6.29 -4.07
C GLN A 219 -1.10 -7.42 -3.32
N THR A 220 -1.09 -7.34 -2.00
CA THR A 220 -0.65 -8.42 -1.09
C THR A 220 -1.44 -8.32 0.21
N LEU A 221 -1.57 -9.43 0.93
CA LEU A 221 -2.05 -9.46 2.30
C LEU A 221 -0.89 -9.41 3.28
N GLY A 222 -1.08 -8.73 4.41
CA GLY A 222 -0.15 -8.74 5.53
C GLY A 222 -0.78 -8.18 6.79
N ASP A 223 -0.38 -8.66 7.96
CA ASP A 223 -0.69 -8.04 9.26
C ASP A 223 0.32 -6.92 9.50
N PHE A 224 0.06 -5.73 8.94
CA PHE A 224 1.07 -4.68 8.96
C PHE A 224 1.13 -3.97 10.32
N ASP A 225 0.04 -3.98 11.11
CA ASP A 225 -0.01 -3.30 12.40
C ASP A 225 0.12 -4.21 13.63
N GLY A 226 0.19 -5.53 13.42
CA GLY A 226 0.48 -6.54 14.44
C GLY A 226 -0.74 -6.87 15.29
N ASP A 227 -1.95 -6.60 14.79
CA ASP A 227 -3.19 -6.90 15.52
C ASP A 227 -3.66 -8.35 15.33
N GLY A 228 -2.97 -9.12 14.47
CA GLY A 228 -3.24 -10.49 14.08
C GLY A 228 -4.22 -10.66 12.92
N ARG A 229 -4.75 -9.58 12.33
CA ARG A 229 -5.64 -9.62 11.17
C ARG A 229 -4.83 -9.27 9.92
N LYS A 230 -5.04 -10.01 8.84
CA LYS A 230 -4.44 -9.64 7.55
C LYS A 230 -5.16 -8.43 6.96
N ASP A 231 -4.41 -7.36 6.73
CA ASP A 231 -4.82 -6.19 5.96
C ASP A 231 -4.53 -6.38 4.47
N ILE A 232 -5.11 -5.53 3.63
CA ILE A 232 -4.85 -5.50 2.19
C ILE A 232 -3.93 -4.32 1.87
N ALA A 233 -2.73 -4.59 1.36
CA ALA A 233 -1.88 -3.59 0.76
C ALA A 233 -2.11 -3.54 -0.75
N GLY A 234 -2.22 -2.34 -1.30
CA GLY A 234 -2.32 -2.11 -2.74
C GLY A 234 -1.68 -0.79 -3.12
N VAL A 235 -1.11 -0.73 -4.32
CA VAL A 235 -0.63 0.54 -4.86
C VAL A 235 -1.64 1.07 -5.87
N ALA A 236 -2.00 2.34 -5.78
CA ALA A 236 -2.88 3.01 -6.74
C ALA A 236 -2.31 4.37 -7.09
N GLY A 237 -2.24 4.70 -8.39
CA GLY A 237 -1.70 5.99 -8.82
C GLY A 237 -0.22 6.22 -8.47
N GLY A 238 0.52 5.18 -8.06
CA GLY A 238 1.90 5.31 -7.56
C GLY A 238 2.02 5.53 -6.06
N ASP A 239 0.91 5.44 -5.34
CA ASP A 239 0.82 5.62 -3.90
C ASP A 239 0.43 4.30 -3.24
N LEU A 240 1.06 3.99 -2.12
CA LEU A 240 0.70 2.85 -1.29
C LEU A 240 -0.51 3.18 -0.42
N TRP A 241 -1.49 2.30 -0.49
CA TRP A 241 -2.65 2.27 0.37
C TRP A 241 -2.68 0.97 1.15
N ILE A 242 -3.11 1.06 2.42
CA ILE A 242 -3.45 -0.09 3.24
C ILE A 242 -4.93 0.00 3.57
N HIS A 243 -5.66 -1.07 3.28
CA HIS A 243 -7.04 -1.24 3.71
C HIS A 243 -7.03 -2.10 4.96
N ARG A 244 -7.15 -1.45 6.12
CA ARG A 244 -7.16 -2.10 7.43
C ARG A 244 -8.29 -3.11 7.47
N ASN A 245 -8.01 -4.31 7.96
CA ASN A 245 -9.06 -5.26 8.29
C ASN A 245 -9.71 -4.86 9.63
N THR A 246 -10.99 -4.50 9.56
CA THR A 246 -11.79 -4.10 10.73
C THR A 246 -12.91 -5.10 11.03
N SER A 247 -12.83 -6.28 10.41
CA SER A 247 -13.87 -7.29 10.46
C SER A 247 -14.08 -7.80 11.89
N THR A 248 -15.30 -8.23 12.16
CA THR A 248 -15.66 -9.02 13.34
C THR A 248 -16.25 -10.35 12.88
N PRO A 249 -16.26 -11.42 13.70
CA PRO A 249 -16.74 -12.73 13.26
C PRO A 249 -18.12 -12.66 12.60
N GLY A 250 -18.19 -13.04 11.31
CA GLY A 250 -19.38 -12.97 10.47
C GLY A 250 -19.71 -11.62 9.84
N ASP A 251 -18.91 -10.58 10.06
CA ASP A 251 -19.10 -9.24 9.52
C ASP A 251 -17.79 -8.65 8.98
N PHE A 252 -17.59 -8.75 7.66
CA PHE A 252 -16.38 -8.27 7.00
C PHE A 252 -16.40 -6.77 6.73
N SER A 253 -15.32 -6.08 7.06
CA SER A 253 -15.16 -4.66 6.74
C SER A 253 -13.70 -4.27 6.61
N THR A 254 -13.43 -3.28 5.75
CA THR A 254 -12.10 -2.68 5.63
C THR A 254 -12.17 -1.16 5.64
N ALA A 255 -11.06 -0.52 6.03
CA ALA A 255 -10.91 0.93 6.01
C ALA A 255 -9.63 1.33 5.27
N GLY A 256 -9.77 1.98 4.11
CA GLY A 256 -8.66 2.42 3.28
C GLY A 256 -7.90 3.61 3.88
N VAL A 257 -6.58 3.51 3.90
CA VAL A 257 -5.65 4.52 4.43
C VAL A 257 -4.55 4.76 3.41
N PHE A 258 -4.36 6.02 3.01
CA PHE A 258 -3.18 6.44 2.26
C PHE A 258 -1.97 6.37 3.18
N VAL A 259 -0.89 5.73 2.73
CA VAL A 259 0.33 5.57 3.53
C VAL A 259 1.48 6.43 3.00
N SER A 260 1.82 6.31 1.72
CA SER A 260 2.94 7.07 1.15
C SER A 260 2.93 7.06 -0.37
N SER A 261 3.59 8.05 -0.98
CA SER A 261 3.83 8.13 -2.42
C SER A 261 5.17 7.52 -2.84
N GLY A 262 5.35 7.27 -4.15
CA GLY A 262 6.67 6.94 -4.72
C GLY A 262 6.85 5.47 -5.12
N TRP A 263 5.76 4.72 -5.23
CA TRP A 263 5.75 3.29 -5.49
C TRP A 263 5.64 2.92 -6.97
N ARG A 264 5.67 3.91 -7.88
CA ARG A 264 5.45 3.71 -9.33
C ARG A 264 6.42 2.75 -10.00
N THR A 265 7.66 2.67 -9.52
CA THR A 265 8.72 1.82 -10.10
C THR A 265 8.83 0.46 -9.44
N VAL A 266 8.09 0.24 -8.35
CA VAL A 266 8.12 -0.98 -7.56
C VAL A 266 7.16 -1.99 -8.20
N SER A 267 7.64 -3.23 -8.34
CA SER A 267 6.88 -4.32 -8.92
C SER A 267 6.94 -5.57 -8.06
N LYS A 268 5.97 -6.48 -8.25
CA LYS A 268 5.93 -7.80 -7.58
C LYS A 268 6.01 -7.68 -6.04
N PHE A 269 4.95 -7.11 -5.46
CA PHE A 269 4.83 -6.92 -4.01
C PHE A 269 4.57 -8.25 -3.33
N MET A 270 5.29 -8.51 -2.26
CA MET A 270 5.00 -9.60 -1.34
C MET A 270 5.16 -9.07 0.08
N ALA A 271 4.37 -9.60 1.02
CA ALA A 271 4.44 -9.22 2.43
C ALA A 271 4.68 -10.39 3.37
N GLY A 272 5.41 -10.13 4.44
CA GLY A 272 5.74 -11.11 5.46
C GLY A 272 6.60 -10.48 6.55
N ASP A 273 6.52 -10.98 7.78
CA ASP A 273 7.41 -10.56 8.86
C ASP A 273 8.83 -11.08 8.58
N PHE A 274 9.68 -10.23 7.99
CA PHE A 274 11.01 -10.63 7.59
C PHE A 274 12.00 -10.50 8.74
N ASP A 275 11.81 -9.54 9.65
CA ASP A 275 12.75 -9.27 10.73
C ASP A 275 12.37 -9.85 12.10
N GLY A 276 11.17 -10.43 12.20
CA GLY A 276 10.65 -11.12 13.37
C GLY A 276 10.10 -10.18 14.44
N ASP A 277 9.64 -8.98 14.07
CA ASP A 277 9.09 -8.00 15.01
C ASP A 277 7.58 -8.14 15.26
N GLY A 278 6.93 -9.09 14.58
CA GLY A 278 5.51 -9.38 14.68
C GLY A 278 4.63 -8.57 13.74
N LYS A 279 5.20 -7.82 12.79
CA LYS A 279 4.47 -7.10 11.74
C LYS A 279 4.98 -7.54 10.38
N ASP A 280 4.06 -7.74 9.45
CA ASP A 280 4.46 -8.05 8.08
C ASP A 280 5.12 -6.82 7.43
N ASP A 281 6.29 -7.02 6.81
CA ASP A 281 6.98 -6.02 5.99
C ASP A 281 6.59 -6.18 4.51
N ILE A 282 7.03 -5.25 3.65
CA ILE A 282 6.83 -5.34 2.20
C ILE A 282 8.17 -5.49 1.48
N ILE A 283 8.28 -6.45 0.57
CA ILE A 283 9.35 -6.50 -0.44
C ILE A 283 8.81 -6.22 -1.84
N GLY A 284 9.67 -5.66 -2.70
CA GLY A 284 9.33 -5.40 -4.10
C GLY A 284 10.55 -5.07 -4.94
N PHE A 285 10.40 -5.21 -6.26
CA PHE A 285 11.48 -5.01 -7.21
C PHE A 285 11.43 -3.63 -7.83
N ASN A 286 12.50 -2.87 -7.70
CA ASN A 286 12.70 -1.61 -8.40
C ASN A 286 13.34 -1.88 -9.76
N GLY A 287 12.67 -1.47 -10.85
CA GLY A 287 13.16 -1.68 -12.22
C GLY A 287 13.33 -3.15 -12.63
N GLY A 288 12.78 -4.09 -11.85
CA GLY A 288 12.85 -5.53 -12.09
C GLY A 288 14.15 -6.22 -11.68
N ASP A 289 15.12 -5.51 -11.07
CA ASP A 289 16.43 -6.06 -10.73
C ASP A 289 16.87 -5.82 -9.28
N GLU A 290 16.61 -4.64 -8.75
CA GLU A 290 16.94 -4.33 -7.36
C GLU A 290 15.80 -4.76 -6.45
N LEU A 291 16.11 -5.62 -5.46
CA LEU A 291 15.12 -5.99 -4.44
C LEU A 291 15.16 -4.96 -3.31
N LEU A 292 14.01 -4.35 -3.03
CA LEU A 292 13.80 -3.39 -1.96
C LEU A 292 12.92 -4.01 -0.88
N ILE A 293 13.15 -3.61 0.37
CA ILE A 293 12.32 -3.95 1.52
C ILE A 293 11.92 -2.70 2.30
N TRP A 294 10.66 -2.61 2.69
CA TRP A 294 10.08 -1.56 3.52
C TRP A 294 9.63 -2.21 4.83
N ARG A 295 10.29 -1.85 5.93
CA ARG A 295 9.89 -2.34 7.26
C ARG A 295 8.59 -1.70 7.69
N SER A 296 7.63 -2.49 8.17
CA SER A 296 6.45 -1.90 8.81
C SER A 296 6.85 -1.22 10.12
N THR A 297 6.48 0.05 10.26
CA THR A 297 6.56 0.78 11.53
C THR A 297 5.16 1.10 12.05
N SER A 298 4.16 0.40 11.54
CA SER A 298 2.76 0.66 11.83
C SER A 298 2.44 0.44 13.31
N THR A 299 1.37 1.07 13.73
CA THR A 299 0.76 0.94 15.06
C THR A 299 -0.72 0.66 14.87
N ALA A 300 -1.40 0.22 15.93
CA ALA A 300 -2.85 0.01 15.94
C ALA A 300 -3.68 1.22 15.43
N THR A 301 -3.12 2.44 15.39
CA THR A 301 -3.84 3.65 14.96
C THR A 301 -3.33 4.25 13.66
N ALA A 302 -2.18 3.82 13.13
CA ALA A 302 -1.59 4.42 11.95
C ALA A 302 -0.69 3.42 11.21
N PHE A 303 -0.87 3.31 9.89
CA PHE A 303 0.05 2.58 9.02
C PHE A 303 1.22 3.45 8.62
N SER A 304 2.41 2.89 8.72
CA SER A 304 3.63 3.56 8.26
C SER A 304 4.71 2.54 7.94
N PHE A 305 5.62 2.91 7.06
CA PHE A 305 6.81 2.11 6.74
C PHE A 305 8.05 2.97 6.91
N ALA A 306 9.15 2.34 7.34
CA ALA A 306 10.46 2.97 7.28
C ALA A 306 10.87 3.23 5.82
N PRO A 307 11.82 4.16 5.56
CA PRO A 307 12.45 4.26 4.26
C PRO A 307 12.98 2.90 3.80
N TYR A 308 12.86 2.61 2.51
CA TYR A 308 13.27 1.33 1.99
C TYR A 308 14.76 1.06 2.22
N LYS A 309 15.10 -0.23 2.38
CA LYS A 309 16.46 -0.73 2.32
C LYS A 309 16.62 -1.55 1.03
N SER A 310 17.74 -1.37 0.35
CA SER A 310 18.12 -2.24 -0.76
C SER A 310 18.71 -3.54 -0.23
N LEU A 311 18.19 -4.67 -0.72
CA LEU A 311 18.76 -6.01 -0.54
C LEU A 311 19.68 -6.40 -1.71
N GLY A 312 20.08 -5.42 -2.53
CA GLY A 312 21.02 -5.57 -3.63
C GLY A 312 20.37 -5.70 -5.00
N THR A 313 21.22 -5.64 -6.03
CA THR A 313 20.91 -5.79 -7.45
C THR A 313 21.21 -7.20 -7.94
N GLY A 314 20.81 -7.53 -9.18
CA GLY A 314 21.05 -8.83 -9.80
C GLY A 314 19.91 -9.82 -9.63
N TRP A 315 18.78 -9.40 -9.06
CA TRP A 315 17.61 -10.26 -8.93
C TRP A 315 16.84 -10.42 -10.24
N GLY A 316 17.15 -9.62 -11.27
CA GLY A 316 16.55 -9.72 -12.60
C GLY A 316 16.82 -11.06 -13.29
N VAL A 317 17.74 -11.87 -12.75
CA VAL A 317 18.01 -13.25 -13.22
C VAL A 317 16.87 -14.22 -12.91
N PHE A 318 16.03 -13.92 -11.91
CA PHE A 318 14.92 -14.77 -11.51
C PHE A 318 13.72 -14.57 -12.43
N THR A 319 13.54 -15.53 -13.34
CA THR A 319 12.43 -15.55 -14.29
C THR A 319 11.10 -15.89 -13.62
N GLN A 320 11.15 -16.65 -12.52
CA GLN A 320 10.01 -16.97 -11.68
C GLN A 320 10.41 -16.78 -10.22
N LEU A 321 9.53 -16.17 -9.44
CA LEU A 321 9.63 -16.18 -7.98
C LEU A 321 8.64 -17.19 -7.45
N LEU A 322 9.04 -17.88 -6.39
CA LEU A 322 8.17 -18.71 -5.60
C LEU A 322 7.55 -17.87 -4.48
N PRO A 323 6.44 -18.32 -3.86
CA PRO A 323 5.94 -17.70 -2.64
C PRO A 323 6.99 -17.63 -1.54
N LEU A 324 6.86 -16.61 -0.70
CA LEU A 324 7.59 -16.51 0.57
C LEU A 324 7.16 -17.65 1.48
N ALA A 325 8.13 -18.40 2.00
CA ALA A 325 7.91 -19.60 2.80
C ALA A 325 9.12 -19.85 3.73
N ASP A 326 8.90 -20.52 4.85
CA ASP A 326 9.97 -20.97 5.76
C ASP A 326 10.46 -22.34 5.30
N TYR A 327 11.42 -22.37 4.36
CA TYR A 327 11.85 -23.61 3.75
C TYR A 327 12.78 -24.44 4.65
N ASP A 328 13.36 -23.85 5.72
CA ASP A 328 14.29 -24.54 6.61
C ASP A 328 13.82 -24.73 8.06
N GLY A 329 12.65 -24.16 8.41
CA GLY A 329 11.97 -24.33 9.69
C GLY A 329 12.53 -23.44 10.79
N ASP A 330 13.18 -22.32 10.46
CA ASP A 330 13.75 -21.39 11.45
C ASP A 330 12.76 -20.32 11.94
N GLY A 331 11.53 -20.33 11.40
CA GLY A 331 10.44 -19.41 11.71
C GLY A 331 10.44 -18.16 10.85
N LYS A 332 11.34 -18.02 9.87
CA LYS A 332 11.43 -16.84 9.00
C LYS A 332 11.13 -17.20 7.56
N LYS A 333 10.38 -16.31 6.90
CA LYS A 333 10.10 -16.44 5.48
C LYS A 333 11.35 -16.16 4.65
N ASP A 334 11.74 -17.14 3.85
CA ASP A 334 12.80 -17.07 2.84
C ASP A 334 12.25 -16.58 1.49
N ILE A 335 13.18 -16.18 0.59
CA ILE A 335 12.85 -15.79 -0.78
C ILE A 335 13.40 -16.84 -1.74
N ALA A 336 12.54 -17.45 -2.56
CA ALA A 336 12.94 -18.47 -3.53
C ALA A 336 12.65 -18.04 -4.97
N GLY A 337 13.51 -18.45 -5.91
CA GLY A 337 13.38 -18.09 -7.31
C GLY A 337 14.08 -19.03 -8.28
N VAL A 338 13.60 -19.05 -9.52
CA VAL A 338 14.17 -19.85 -10.62
C VAL A 338 14.93 -18.94 -11.59
N ALA A 339 16.25 -19.13 -11.62
CA ALA A 339 17.16 -18.48 -12.57
C ALA A 339 17.54 -19.48 -13.68
N GLY A 340 17.00 -19.28 -14.88
CA GLY A 340 17.17 -20.24 -15.98
C GLY A 340 16.47 -21.57 -15.68
N SER A 341 17.24 -22.59 -15.27
CA SER A 341 16.72 -23.89 -14.83
C SER A 341 16.93 -24.16 -13.34
N ASP A 342 17.54 -23.20 -12.64
CA ASP A 342 18.16 -23.44 -11.34
C ASP A 342 17.33 -22.80 -10.25
N LEU A 343 17.01 -23.57 -9.22
CA LEU A 343 16.36 -23.08 -8.02
C LEU A 343 17.41 -22.50 -7.08
N TRP A 344 17.15 -21.28 -6.65
CA TRP A 344 17.90 -20.61 -5.60
C TRP A 344 16.95 -20.25 -4.46
N ILE A 345 17.46 -20.36 -3.23
CA ILE A 345 16.80 -19.85 -2.03
C ILE A 345 17.73 -18.82 -1.39
N HIS A 346 17.19 -17.65 -1.12
CA HIS A 346 17.81 -16.60 -0.34
C HIS A 346 17.30 -16.72 1.09
N ARG A 347 18.14 -17.32 1.95
CA ARG A 347 17.83 -17.48 3.36
C ARG A 347 17.57 -16.13 4.01
N ASN A 348 16.52 -16.02 4.80
CA ASN A 348 16.30 -14.85 5.62
C ASN A 348 17.12 -14.91 6.91
N THR A 349 18.18 -14.11 6.98
CA THR A 349 19.05 -14.01 8.17
C THR A 349 18.81 -12.72 8.94
N SER A 350 17.64 -12.10 8.78
CA SER A 350 17.33 -10.80 9.36
C SER A 350 17.21 -10.89 10.89
N THR A 351 17.37 -9.75 11.54
CA THR A 351 17.07 -9.53 12.96
C THR A 351 16.21 -8.27 13.07
N PRO A 352 15.42 -8.06 14.12
CA PRO A 352 14.50 -6.92 14.21
C PRO A 352 15.17 -5.59 13.83
N GLY A 353 14.64 -4.92 12.79
CA GLY A 353 15.15 -3.68 12.22
C GLY A 353 16.38 -3.79 11.30
N ASN A 354 16.88 -4.98 11.02
CA ASN A 354 18.03 -5.21 10.15
C ASN A 354 17.83 -6.40 9.21
N PHE A 355 17.47 -6.08 7.97
CA PHE A 355 17.26 -7.07 6.93
C PHE A 355 18.56 -7.60 6.32
N SER A 356 18.64 -8.90 6.14
CA SER A 356 19.74 -9.58 5.47
C SER A 356 19.25 -10.88 4.84
N THR A 357 19.76 -11.18 3.65
CA THR A 357 19.53 -12.49 3.02
C THR A 357 20.83 -13.09 2.48
N ALA A 358 20.87 -14.41 2.35
CA ALA A 358 22.02 -15.12 1.79
C ALA A 358 21.55 -16.11 0.71
N GLY A 359 21.91 -15.84 -0.55
CA GLY A 359 21.56 -16.67 -1.70
C GLY A 359 22.31 -18.01 -1.72
N VAL A 360 21.57 -19.10 -1.91
CA VAL A 360 22.07 -20.47 -1.96
C VAL A 360 21.51 -21.15 -3.21
N PHE A 361 22.41 -21.73 -4.02
CA PHE A 361 22.02 -22.64 -5.10
C PHE A 361 21.49 -23.95 -4.50
N VAL A 362 20.31 -24.39 -4.94
CA VAL A 362 19.65 -25.59 -4.41
C VAL A 362 19.76 -26.76 -5.39
N SER A 363 19.24 -26.60 -6.61
CA SER A 363 19.19 -27.67 -7.61
C SER A 363 18.86 -27.16 -9.02
N THR A 364 18.97 -28.02 -10.02
CA THR A 364 18.59 -27.74 -11.42
C THR A 364 17.28 -28.45 -11.80
N GLY A 365 16.70 -28.10 -12.95
CA GLY A 365 15.56 -28.83 -13.55
C GLY A 365 14.19 -28.14 -13.39
N TRP A 366 14.15 -26.88 -12.95
CA TRP A 366 12.91 -26.18 -12.60
C TRP A 366 12.24 -25.44 -13.77
N ARG A 367 12.85 -25.45 -14.97
CA ARG A 367 12.40 -24.65 -16.11
C ARG A 367 10.99 -24.97 -16.60
N THR A 368 10.52 -26.21 -16.46
CA THR A 368 9.19 -26.65 -16.92
C THR A 368 8.11 -26.50 -15.86
N VAL A 369 8.49 -26.15 -14.64
CA VAL A 369 7.59 -25.99 -13.50
C VAL A 369 7.10 -24.55 -13.45
N SER A 370 5.84 -24.38 -13.11
CA SER A 370 5.15 -23.09 -13.05
C SER A 370 4.07 -23.08 -11.98
N LYS A 371 3.47 -21.91 -11.70
CA LYS A 371 2.38 -21.76 -10.72
C LYS A 371 2.75 -22.36 -9.35
N PHE A 372 3.91 -21.95 -8.84
CA PHE A 372 4.40 -22.46 -7.57
C PHE A 372 3.50 -22.05 -6.41
N MET A 373 3.31 -22.97 -5.47
CA MET A 373 2.80 -22.68 -4.13
C MET A 373 3.75 -23.29 -3.10
N ALA A 374 3.77 -22.75 -1.88
CA ALA A 374 4.61 -23.25 -0.80
C ALA A 374 3.86 -23.29 0.53
N GLY A 375 4.12 -24.32 1.32
CA GLY A 375 3.49 -24.55 2.62
C GLY A 375 3.90 -25.90 3.19
N ASP A 376 3.87 -26.06 4.52
CA ASP A 376 4.07 -27.35 5.18
C ASP A 376 2.88 -28.29 4.89
N PHE A 377 3.06 -29.24 3.98
CA PHE A 377 2.00 -30.18 3.60
C PHE A 377 2.04 -31.48 4.39
N ASP A 378 3.19 -31.86 4.96
CA ASP A 378 3.35 -33.12 5.67
C ASP A 378 3.49 -33.00 7.19
N GLY A 379 3.50 -31.76 7.70
CA GLY A 379 3.46 -31.41 9.12
C GLY A 379 4.82 -31.50 9.81
N ASP A 380 5.92 -31.40 9.07
CA ASP A 380 7.29 -31.50 9.61
C ASP A 380 7.89 -30.16 10.10
N GLY A 381 7.15 -29.06 9.91
CA GLY A 381 7.53 -27.71 10.30
C GLY A 381 8.35 -26.97 9.26
N LYS A 382 8.50 -27.48 8.04
CA LYS A 382 9.17 -26.79 6.92
C LYS A 382 8.22 -26.68 5.75
N ASP A 383 8.24 -25.55 5.08
CA ASP A 383 7.41 -25.37 3.90
C ASP A 383 7.96 -26.18 2.71
N ASP A 384 7.08 -26.97 2.10
CA ASP A 384 7.33 -27.70 0.86
C ASP A 384 7.02 -26.84 -0.36
N ILE A 385 7.42 -27.30 -1.56
CA ILE A 385 7.06 -26.64 -2.83
C ILE A 385 6.11 -27.54 -3.61
N ILE A 386 5.03 -26.97 -4.13
CA ILE A 386 4.23 -27.57 -5.20
C ILE A 386 4.29 -26.74 -6.47
N GLY A 387 4.16 -27.38 -7.62
CA GLY A 387 4.15 -26.69 -8.90
C GLY A 387 3.65 -27.55 -10.06
N PHE A 388 3.27 -26.88 -11.14
CA PHE A 388 2.71 -27.50 -12.34
C PHE A 388 3.80 -27.77 -13.36
N ASN A 389 4.03 -29.04 -13.68
CA ASN A 389 4.88 -29.46 -14.77
C ASN A 389 4.07 -29.49 -16.08
N GLY A 390 4.51 -28.71 -17.07
CA GLY A 390 3.84 -28.62 -18.37
C GLY A 390 2.40 -28.09 -18.32
N GLY A 391 1.98 -27.53 -17.18
CA GLY A 391 0.63 -26.98 -16.97
C GLY A 391 -0.46 -27.98 -16.59
N ASP A 392 -0.15 -29.28 -16.45
CA ASP A 392 -1.16 -30.32 -16.21
C ASP A 392 -0.82 -31.31 -15.08
N GLU A 393 0.45 -31.67 -14.93
CA GLU A 393 0.89 -32.56 -13.85
C GLU A 393 1.24 -31.72 -12.62
N LEU A 394 0.65 -32.05 -11.47
CA LEU A 394 1.02 -31.41 -10.21
C LEU A 394 2.14 -32.19 -9.54
N LEU A 395 3.25 -31.51 -9.27
CA LEU A 395 4.42 -32.06 -8.59
C LEU A 395 4.57 -31.41 -7.21
N ILE A 396 5.07 -32.19 -6.26
CA ILE A 396 5.43 -31.74 -4.91
C ILE A 396 6.86 -32.14 -4.57
N TRP A 397 7.59 -31.23 -3.96
CA TRP A 397 8.96 -31.39 -3.47
C TRP A 397 8.97 -31.16 -1.96
N ARG A 398 9.21 -32.23 -1.19
CA ARG A 398 9.35 -32.10 0.26
C ARG A 398 10.61 -31.35 0.62
N SER A 399 10.53 -30.36 1.50
CA SER A 399 11.74 -29.76 2.05
C SER A 399 12.55 -30.80 2.84
N THR A 400 13.85 -30.80 2.61
CA THR A 400 14.83 -31.57 3.40
C THR A 400 15.89 -30.64 3.97
N SER A 401 15.59 -29.34 3.96
CA SER A 401 16.50 -28.29 4.38
C SER A 401 16.84 -28.44 5.86
N THR A 402 17.99 -27.89 6.20
CA THR A 402 18.55 -27.83 7.53
C THR A 402 19.04 -26.41 7.79
N ALA A 403 19.34 -26.11 9.05
CA ALA A 403 19.89 -24.80 9.43
C ALA A 403 21.14 -24.37 8.63
N THR A 404 21.86 -25.28 7.96
CA THR A 404 23.08 -24.96 7.20
C THR A 404 23.00 -25.23 5.70
N ALA A 405 21.94 -25.88 5.20
CA ALA A 405 21.80 -26.21 3.79
C ALA A 405 20.34 -26.35 3.37
N PHE A 406 19.99 -25.80 2.20
CA PHE A 406 18.71 -26.04 1.56
C PHE A 406 18.75 -27.27 0.66
N GLY A 407 17.66 -28.00 0.61
CA GLY A 407 17.52 -29.15 -0.28
C GLY A 407 16.09 -29.66 -0.29
N PHE A 408 15.72 -30.34 -1.37
CA PHE A 408 14.44 -31.01 -1.50
C PHE A 408 14.63 -32.48 -1.81
N ALA A 409 13.70 -33.30 -1.33
CA ALA A 409 13.59 -34.68 -1.80
C ALA A 409 13.27 -34.72 -3.31
N PRO A 410 13.53 -35.84 -4.01
CA PRO A 410 12.99 -36.04 -5.35
C PRO A 410 11.48 -35.78 -5.37
N TYR A 411 10.99 -35.15 -6.43
CA TYR A 411 9.58 -34.82 -6.52
C TYR A 411 8.70 -36.07 -6.48
N LYS A 412 7.50 -35.90 -5.93
CA LYS A 412 6.39 -36.84 -6.08
C LYS A 412 5.37 -36.23 -7.04
N SER A 413 4.88 -37.03 -7.99
CA SER A 413 3.74 -36.65 -8.82
C SER A 413 2.45 -36.89 -8.04
N LEU A 414 1.58 -35.88 -8.00
CA LEU A 414 0.20 -35.95 -7.51
C LEU A 414 -0.79 -36.20 -8.66
N GLY A 415 -0.28 -36.64 -9.82
CA GLY A 415 -1.07 -37.02 -10.99
C GLY A 415 -1.24 -35.91 -12.03
N THR A 416 -1.89 -36.27 -13.13
CA THR A 416 -2.23 -35.41 -14.27
C THR A 416 -3.71 -34.99 -14.23
N GLY A 417 -4.11 -34.09 -15.13
CA GLY A 417 -5.48 -33.56 -15.20
C GLY A 417 -5.70 -32.29 -14.38
N TRP A 418 -4.66 -31.74 -13.75
CA TRP A 418 -4.76 -30.47 -13.02
C TRP A 418 -4.84 -29.26 -13.96
N GLY A 419 -4.59 -29.44 -15.25
CA GLY A 419 -4.73 -28.39 -16.27
C GLY A 419 -6.16 -27.85 -16.41
N VAL A 420 -7.15 -28.53 -15.84
CA VAL A 420 -8.54 -28.04 -15.75
C VAL A 420 -8.68 -26.82 -14.84
N PHE A 421 -7.76 -26.62 -13.89
CA PHE A 421 -7.77 -25.49 -12.96
C PHE A 421 -7.21 -24.24 -13.63
N THR A 422 -8.14 -23.39 -14.07
CA THR A 422 -7.82 -22.11 -14.70
C THR A 422 -7.33 -21.08 -13.70
N GLN A 423 -7.74 -21.20 -12.44
CA GLN A 423 -7.30 -20.38 -11.32
C GLN A 423 -7.06 -21.28 -10.11
N LEU A 424 -6.03 -20.94 -9.34
CA LEU A 424 -5.75 -21.55 -8.04
C LEU A 424 -6.03 -20.52 -6.97
N LEU A 425 -6.52 -20.99 -5.83
CA LEU A 425 -6.66 -20.21 -4.62
C LEU A 425 -5.39 -20.37 -3.78
N PRO A 426 -5.14 -19.46 -2.83
CA PRO A 426 -4.07 -19.67 -1.85
C PRO A 426 -4.26 -20.98 -1.10
N LEU A 427 -3.14 -21.61 -0.76
CA LEU A 427 -3.14 -22.73 0.18
C LEU A 427 -3.71 -22.24 1.50
N ALA A 428 -4.55 -23.04 2.13
CA ALA A 428 -5.11 -22.72 3.43
C ALA A 428 -5.69 -23.99 4.05
N ASP A 429 -5.79 -24.06 5.37
CA ASP A 429 -6.63 -25.06 6.02
C ASP A 429 -8.10 -24.65 5.85
N TYR A 430 -8.79 -25.27 4.89
CA TYR A 430 -10.16 -24.89 4.54
C TYR A 430 -11.21 -25.65 5.35
N ASP A 431 -10.84 -26.70 6.10
CA ASP A 431 -11.78 -27.47 6.93
C ASP A 431 -11.44 -27.54 8.42
N GLY A 432 -10.33 -26.96 8.83
CA GLY A 432 -9.91 -26.82 10.22
C GLY A 432 -9.21 -28.06 10.77
N ASP A 433 -8.64 -28.92 9.91
CA ASP A 433 -7.94 -30.14 10.35
C ASP A 433 -6.44 -29.92 10.68
N GLY A 434 -5.96 -28.70 10.51
CA GLY A 434 -4.58 -28.27 10.74
C GLY A 434 -3.65 -28.46 9.55
N LYS A 435 -4.15 -28.85 8.38
CA LYS A 435 -3.34 -29.04 7.17
C LYS A 435 -3.77 -28.11 6.05
N LYS A 436 -2.78 -27.57 5.33
CA LYS A 436 -3.03 -26.71 4.16
C LYS A 436 -3.56 -27.55 3.00
N ASP A 437 -4.75 -27.23 2.50
CA ASP A 437 -5.36 -27.82 1.31
C ASP A 437 -5.04 -27.03 0.04
N ILE A 438 -5.27 -27.67 -1.10
CA ILE A 438 -5.14 -27.03 -2.43
C ILE A 438 -6.55 -26.73 -2.95
N ALA A 439 -6.80 -25.50 -3.39
CA ALA A 439 -8.11 -25.13 -3.94
C ALA A 439 -7.98 -24.49 -5.33
N GLY A 440 -8.97 -24.71 -6.19
CA GLY A 440 -8.93 -24.23 -7.57
C GLY A 440 -10.29 -24.18 -8.26
N VAL A 441 -10.35 -23.36 -9.31
CA VAL A 441 -11.55 -23.18 -10.14
C VAL A 441 -11.38 -23.88 -11.49
N ALA A 442 -12.21 -24.90 -11.72
CA ALA A 442 -12.33 -25.62 -12.98
C ALA A 442 -13.61 -25.19 -13.69
N GLY A 443 -13.49 -24.44 -14.79
CA GLY A 443 -14.65 -23.85 -15.46
C GLY A 443 -15.37 -22.81 -14.58
N SER A 444 -16.53 -23.19 -14.02
CA SER A 444 -17.28 -22.38 -13.04
C SER A 444 -17.22 -22.93 -11.62
N ASP A 445 -16.53 -24.05 -11.42
CA ASP A 445 -16.72 -24.89 -10.25
C ASP A 445 -15.51 -24.78 -9.34
N LEU A 446 -15.77 -24.53 -8.06
CA LEU A 446 -14.76 -24.55 -7.02
C LEU A 446 -14.57 -25.98 -6.53
N TRP A 447 -13.32 -26.41 -6.55
CA TRP A 447 -12.88 -27.68 -5.98
C TRP A 447 -11.84 -27.40 -4.90
N ILE A 448 -11.89 -28.21 -3.84
CA ILE A 448 -10.86 -28.29 -2.82
C ILE A 448 -10.30 -29.70 -2.82
N HIS A 449 -8.98 -29.81 -2.94
CA HIS A 449 -8.21 -31.03 -2.79
C HIS A 449 -7.68 -31.07 -1.36
N ARG A 450 -8.43 -31.75 -0.50
CA ARG A 450 -8.09 -31.94 0.91
C ARG A 450 -6.70 -32.55 1.03
N ASN A 451 -5.88 -32.02 1.92
CA ASN A 451 -4.57 -32.58 2.22
C ASN A 451 -4.70 -33.80 3.15
N THR A 452 -4.48 -34.99 2.59
CA THR A 452 -4.51 -36.26 3.32
C THR A 452 -3.11 -36.80 3.60
N SER A 453 -2.08 -35.95 3.48
CA SER A 453 -0.68 -36.34 3.61
C SER A 453 -0.34 -36.83 5.02
N SER A 454 0.72 -37.62 5.09
CA SER A 454 1.43 -37.97 6.32
C SER A 454 2.91 -37.64 6.14
N PRO A 455 3.71 -37.48 7.21
CA PRO A 455 5.12 -37.11 7.10
C PRO A 455 5.88 -37.96 6.07
N GLY A 456 6.39 -37.32 5.00
CA GLY A 456 7.08 -37.97 3.90
C GLY A 456 6.23 -38.69 2.85
N ASP A 457 4.90 -38.66 2.95
CA ASP A 457 3.98 -39.22 1.97
C ASP A 457 2.81 -38.27 1.65
N PHE A 458 2.94 -37.55 0.53
CA PHE A 458 1.95 -36.58 0.10
C PHE A 458 0.74 -37.19 -0.59
N SER A 459 -0.46 -36.79 -0.20
CA SER A 459 -1.68 -37.20 -0.89
C SER A 459 -2.77 -36.14 -0.76
N THR A 460 -3.66 -36.09 -1.75
CA THR A 460 -4.83 -35.22 -1.70
C THR A 460 -6.08 -35.92 -2.19
N ALA A 461 -7.25 -35.45 -1.72
CA ALA A 461 -8.55 -35.94 -2.15
C ALA A 461 -9.42 -34.79 -2.66
N GLY A 462 -9.74 -34.81 -3.96
CA GLY A 462 -10.56 -33.77 -4.60
C GLY A 462 -12.04 -33.84 -4.19
N VAL A 463 -12.59 -32.69 -3.80
CA VAL A 463 -13.98 -32.51 -3.38
C VAL A 463 -14.57 -31.34 -4.15
N PHE A 464 -15.71 -31.57 -4.81
CA PHE A 464 -16.50 -30.51 -5.41
C PHE A 464 -17.19 -29.70 -4.31
N VAL A 465 -17.07 -28.37 -4.35
CA VAL A 465 -17.63 -27.47 -3.34
C VAL A 465 -18.89 -26.78 -3.86
N SER A 466 -18.79 -26.03 -4.95
CA SER A 466 -19.90 -25.23 -5.49
C SER A 466 -19.64 -24.72 -6.91
N THR A 467 -20.67 -24.14 -7.54
CA THR A 467 -20.58 -23.50 -8.86
C THR A 467 -20.65 -21.97 -8.74
N GLY A 468 -20.33 -21.24 -9.82
CA GLY A 468 -20.51 -19.79 -9.92
C GLY A 468 -19.22 -18.95 -9.82
N TRP A 469 -18.06 -19.59 -9.85
CA TRP A 469 -16.77 -18.92 -9.59
C TRP A 469 -16.09 -18.33 -10.83
N ARG A 470 -16.70 -18.49 -12.02
CA ARG A 470 -16.08 -18.11 -13.30
C ARG A 470 -15.77 -16.62 -13.43
N THR A 471 -16.58 -15.75 -12.82
CA THR A 471 -16.38 -14.29 -12.88
C THR A 471 -15.46 -13.78 -11.79
N VAL A 472 -15.17 -14.63 -10.81
CA VAL A 472 -14.23 -14.33 -9.73
C VAL A 472 -12.83 -14.46 -10.28
N SER A 473 -12.05 -13.42 -10.07
CA SER A 473 -10.67 -13.38 -10.48
C SER A 473 -9.84 -13.02 -9.26
N LYS A 474 -8.67 -13.66 -9.17
CA LYS A 474 -7.66 -13.38 -8.13
C LYS A 474 -8.19 -13.68 -6.74
N PHE A 475 -7.70 -14.77 -6.20
CA PHE A 475 -8.10 -15.22 -4.89
C PHE A 475 -7.04 -14.85 -3.86
N LEU A 476 -7.51 -14.36 -2.72
CA LEU A 476 -6.76 -14.28 -1.48
C LEU A 476 -7.43 -15.22 -0.47
N GLY A 477 -6.65 -15.70 0.50
CA GLY A 477 -7.07 -16.63 1.52
C GLY A 477 -6.44 -16.22 2.84
N ALA A 478 -7.28 -16.03 3.85
CA ALA A 478 -6.91 -15.76 5.23
C ALA A 478 -8.16 -15.91 6.09
N ASP A 479 -8.00 -16.20 7.37
CA ASP A 479 -9.07 -16.01 8.36
C ASP A 479 -9.31 -14.50 8.55
N PHE A 480 -10.23 -13.93 7.77
CA PHE A 480 -10.37 -12.49 7.66
C PHE A 480 -11.24 -11.93 8.77
N ASP A 481 -12.19 -12.70 9.30
CA ASP A 481 -13.04 -12.29 10.41
C ASP A 481 -12.56 -12.78 11.80
N LYS A 482 -11.53 -13.63 11.85
CA LYS A 482 -10.96 -14.26 13.05
C LYS A 482 -11.90 -15.27 13.70
N ASP A 483 -12.60 -16.07 12.90
CA ASP A 483 -13.42 -17.18 13.40
C ASP A 483 -12.68 -18.52 13.47
N GLY A 484 -11.40 -18.54 13.08
CA GLY A 484 -10.52 -19.70 13.04
C GLY A 484 -10.56 -20.48 11.74
N LYS A 485 -11.20 -19.95 10.67
CA LYS A 485 -11.30 -20.62 9.37
C LYS A 485 -10.87 -19.72 8.24
N SER A 486 -10.21 -20.31 7.26
CA SER A 486 -9.73 -19.57 6.08
C SER A 486 -10.89 -19.15 5.19
N ASP A 487 -11.10 -17.83 5.06
CA ASP A 487 -12.06 -17.23 4.14
C ASP A 487 -11.46 -17.08 2.73
N ILE A 488 -12.33 -16.94 1.73
CA ILE A 488 -11.92 -16.61 0.36
C ILE A 488 -12.28 -15.16 0.08
N ILE A 489 -11.31 -14.41 -0.43
CA ILE A 489 -11.52 -13.06 -0.94
C ILE A 489 -11.21 -13.07 -2.44
N GLY A 490 -11.99 -12.37 -3.25
CA GLY A 490 -11.68 -12.23 -4.67
C GLY A 490 -12.43 -11.11 -5.38
N PHE A 491 -12.06 -10.86 -6.64
CA PHE A 491 -12.61 -9.75 -7.42
C PHE A 491 -13.64 -10.19 -8.44
N ASN A 492 -14.79 -9.51 -8.47
CA ASN A 492 -15.81 -9.70 -9.50
C ASN A 492 -15.48 -8.77 -10.65
N GLY A 493 -15.23 -9.33 -11.84
CA GLY A 493 -14.94 -8.53 -13.02
C GLY A 493 -13.76 -7.57 -12.88
N GLY A 494 -12.89 -7.78 -11.87
CA GLY A 494 -11.71 -6.96 -11.57
C GLY A 494 -11.97 -5.66 -10.79
N ASP A 495 -13.18 -5.40 -10.26
CA ASP A 495 -13.47 -4.12 -9.61
C ASP A 495 -14.22 -4.22 -8.26
N GLU A 496 -15.11 -5.19 -8.11
CA GLU A 496 -15.80 -5.41 -6.84
C GLU A 496 -15.01 -6.41 -5.99
N LEU A 497 -14.65 -6.02 -4.77
CA LEU A 497 -14.05 -6.93 -3.81
C LEU A 497 -15.14 -7.70 -3.08
N MET A 498 -15.06 -9.03 -3.09
CA MET A 498 -16.00 -9.93 -2.44
C MET A 498 -15.29 -10.83 -1.44
N VAL A 499 -15.98 -11.17 -0.35
CA VAL A 499 -15.51 -12.13 0.65
C VAL A 499 -16.54 -13.22 0.84
N TRP A 500 -16.13 -14.47 0.77
CA TRP A 500 -16.90 -15.66 1.09
C TRP A 500 -16.43 -16.22 2.41
N ARG A 501 -17.27 -16.12 3.45
CA ARG A 501 -16.97 -16.69 4.75
C ARG A 501 -16.92 -18.20 4.67
N SER A 502 -15.90 -18.82 5.26
CA SER A 502 -15.88 -20.26 5.44
C SER A 502 -17.06 -20.72 6.31
N THR A 503 -17.69 -21.80 5.88
CA THR A 503 -18.69 -22.55 6.67
C THR A 503 -18.30 -24.01 6.79
N SER A 504 -17.09 -24.34 6.36
CA SER A 504 -16.57 -25.69 6.34
C SER A 504 -16.56 -26.31 7.73
N THR A 505 -16.61 -27.64 7.73
CA THR A 505 -16.45 -28.50 8.89
C THR A 505 -15.40 -29.56 8.53
N ALA A 506 -14.88 -30.27 9.53
CA ALA A 506 -13.92 -31.35 9.33
C ALA A 506 -14.35 -32.45 8.31
N THR A 507 -15.63 -32.52 7.93
CA THR A 507 -16.14 -33.51 6.96
C THR A 507 -16.70 -32.91 5.68
N ALA A 508 -16.89 -31.60 5.60
CA ALA A 508 -17.55 -30.96 4.46
C ALA A 508 -17.03 -29.53 4.26
N PHE A 509 -16.63 -29.23 3.02
CA PHE A 509 -16.27 -27.88 2.60
C PHE A 509 -17.51 -27.08 2.24
N GLY A 510 -17.52 -25.79 2.58
CA GLY A 510 -18.60 -24.90 2.17
C GLY A 510 -18.31 -23.45 2.49
N PHE A 511 -18.90 -22.55 1.71
CA PHE A 511 -18.81 -21.12 1.92
C PHE A 511 -20.19 -20.49 1.96
N ALA A 512 -20.36 -19.47 2.80
CA ALA A 512 -21.56 -18.63 2.79
C ALA A 512 -21.63 -17.83 1.46
N PRO A 513 -22.81 -17.34 1.06
CA PRO A 513 -22.91 -16.35 0.00
C PRO A 513 -21.97 -15.17 0.26
N TYR A 514 -21.36 -14.63 -0.80
CA TYR A 514 -20.38 -13.57 -0.64
C TYR A 514 -20.97 -12.30 -0.05
N LYS A 515 -20.15 -11.58 0.72
CA LYS A 515 -20.36 -10.19 1.10
C LYS A 515 -19.54 -9.30 0.19
N SER A 516 -20.16 -8.29 -0.40
CA SER A 516 -19.46 -7.25 -1.15
C SER A 516 -18.78 -6.28 -0.17
N LEU A 517 -17.50 -5.98 -0.41
CA LEU A 517 -16.74 -4.90 0.24
C LEU A 517 -16.67 -3.65 -0.65
N GLY A 518 -17.55 -3.55 -1.64
CA GLY A 518 -17.69 -2.40 -2.53
C GLY A 518 -16.91 -2.53 -3.84
N THR A 519 -17.14 -1.54 -4.71
CA THR A 519 -16.56 -1.38 -6.05
C THR A 519 -15.44 -0.32 -6.06
N GLY A 520 -14.71 -0.19 -7.16
CA GLY A 520 -13.61 0.76 -7.30
C GLY A 520 -12.23 0.17 -6.95
N TRP A 521 -12.16 -1.13 -6.66
CA TRP A 521 -10.90 -1.80 -6.34
C TRP A 521 -10.03 -2.09 -7.57
N GLY A 522 -10.57 -1.92 -8.78
CA GLY A 522 -9.80 -2.06 -10.01
C GLY A 522 -8.61 -1.08 -10.12
N ILE A 523 -8.59 -0.01 -9.30
CA ILE A 523 -7.46 0.92 -9.20
C ILE A 523 -6.18 0.26 -8.67
N PHE A 524 -6.31 -0.79 -7.86
CA PHE A 524 -5.19 -1.55 -7.29
C PHE A 524 -4.79 -2.74 -8.17
N GLY A 525 -5.24 -2.77 -9.43
CA GLY A 525 -4.81 -3.77 -10.40
C GLY A 525 -5.15 -5.24 -10.11
N ASN A 526 -4.87 -6.11 -11.08
CA ASN A 526 -5.25 -7.54 -11.04
C ASN A 526 -4.04 -8.48 -10.91
N LYS A 527 -2.90 -8.02 -10.38
CA LYS A 527 -1.69 -8.85 -10.20
C LYS A 527 -1.37 -9.02 -8.73
N LEU A 528 -1.35 -10.27 -8.30
CA LEU A 528 -1.14 -10.67 -6.91
C LEU A 528 0.02 -11.66 -6.86
N LEU A 529 0.85 -11.52 -5.84
CA LEU A 529 1.79 -12.54 -5.40
C LEU A 529 1.42 -12.85 -3.95
N THR A 530 1.16 -14.12 -3.68
CA THR A 530 0.75 -14.58 -2.35
C THR A 530 2.01 -14.84 -1.52
N SER A 531 2.04 -14.32 -0.30
CA SER A 531 2.84 -14.94 0.76
C SER A 531 2.11 -16.20 1.24
N ALA A 532 2.85 -17.20 1.73
CA ALA A 532 2.21 -18.32 2.40
C ALA A 532 1.39 -17.80 3.60
N PRO A 533 0.17 -18.33 3.85
CA PRO A 533 -0.59 -17.99 5.04
C PRO A 533 0.26 -18.27 6.28
N THR A 534 0.19 -17.35 7.23
CA THR A 534 0.72 -17.53 8.59
C THR A 534 -0.44 -18.00 9.44
N ASP A 535 -0.33 -19.21 9.98
CA ASP A 535 -1.28 -19.75 10.95
C ASP A 535 -0.89 -19.36 12.38
#